data_AF-A0A952D6R3-F1
#
_entry.id   AF-A0A952D6R3-F1
#
_cell.length_a   1.000
_cell.length_b   1.000
_cell.length_c   1.000
_cell.angle_alpha   90.00
_cell.angle_beta   90.00
_cell.angle_gamma   90.00
#
_symmetry.space_group_name_H-M   'P 1'
#
loop_
_entity.id
_entity.type
_entity.pdbx_description
1 polymer ?
#
loop_
_entity_poly.entity_id
_entity_poly.type
_entity_poly.pdbx_seq_one_letter_code
_entity_poly.pdbx_strand_id
1 'polypeptide(L)'
;EALPKFFTASETLHCPWEAKGGVMRVLAEESAGGRVELLDGIKVYGESGWVLVLPDSVDPVFHVVAESEDAEGARDLVAKTVARIRAIQATAAAVS
;
A
#
# COMPACT_ATOMS: atom_id res chain seq x y z
N GLU A 1 10.75 20.50 24.05
CA GLU A 1 10.39 19.18 23.51
C GLU A 1 10.16 19.33 22.01
N ALA A 2 10.85 18.56 21.17
CA ALA A 2 10.72 18.64 19.71
C ALA A 2 9.97 17.39 19.23
N LEU A 3 8.97 17.59 18.36
CA LEU A 3 8.24 16.48 17.75
C LEU A 3 9.22 15.65 16.88
N PRO A 4 9.08 14.31 16.84
CA PRO A 4 9.88 13.48 15.94
C PRO A 4 9.65 13.93 14.49
N LYS A 5 10.72 13.95 13.69
CA LYS A 5 10.61 14.25 12.26
C LYS A 5 10.24 12.96 11.54
N PHE A 6 9.06 12.95 10.93
CA PHE A 6 8.64 11.92 10.01
C PHE A 6 8.60 12.47 8.59
N PHE A 7 8.80 11.59 7.62
CA PHE A 7 8.77 11.89 6.20
C PHE A 7 7.69 11.05 5.54
N THR A 8 6.95 11.67 4.62
CA THR A 8 5.86 11.02 3.90
C THR A 8 6.21 10.94 2.42
N ALA A 9 5.82 9.83 1.78
CA ALA A 9 5.82 9.67 0.33
C ALA A 9 4.47 9.11 -0.12
N SER A 10 4.10 9.36 -1.38
CA SER A 10 2.86 8.83 -1.94
C SER A 10 2.96 8.59 -3.44
N GLU A 11 2.25 7.57 -3.94
CA GLU A 11 2.07 7.30 -5.36
C GLU A 11 0.62 6.88 -5.64
N THR A 12 0.11 7.27 -6.81
CA THR A 12 -1.19 6.81 -7.32
C THR A 12 -0.96 5.77 -8.41
N LEU A 13 -1.55 4.58 -8.24
CA LEU A 13 -1.37 3.43 -9.13
C LEU A 13 -2.70 3.03 -9.75
N HIS A 14 -2.75 2.93 -11.08
CA HIS A 14 -3.93 2.39 -11.77
C HIS A 14 -4.21 0.92 -11.38
N CYS A 15 -5.48 0.63 -11.09
CA CYS A 15 -5.98 -0.71 -10.84
C CYS A 15 -7.42 -0.85 -11.37
N PRO A 16 -7.65 -1.71 -12.38
CA PRO A 16 -8.99 -2.01 -12.87
C PRO A 16 -9.92 -2.43 -11.73
N TRP A 17 -11.20 -2.07 -11.83
CA TRP A 17 -12.21 -2.35 -10.80
C TRP A 17 -12.30 -3.84 -10.47
N GLU A 18 -12.22 -4.67 -11.50
CA GLU A 18 -12.28 -6.13 -11.42
C GLU A 18 -11.09 -6.71 -10.64
N ALA A 19 -9.95 -6.03 -10.67
CA ALA A 19 -8.74 -6.44 -9.97
C ALA A 19 -8.65 -5.90 -8.53
N LYS A 20 -9.35 -4.80 -8.19
CA LYS A 20 -9.22 -4.13 -6.87
C LYS A 20 -9.50 -5.09 -5.71
N GLY A 21 -10.61 -5.84 -5.77
CA GLY A 21 -10.99 -6.78 -4.71
C GLY A 21 -9.96 -7.90 -4.50
N GLY A 22 -9.40 -8.42 -5.60
CA GLY A 22 -8.35 -9.43 -5.57
C GLY A 22 -7.06 -8.92 -4.94
N VAL A 23 -6.62 -7.72 -5.34
CA VAL A 23 -5.43 -7.06 -4.77
C VAL A 23 -5.61 -6.86 -3.27
N MET A 24 -6.73 -6.27 -2.83
CA MET A 24 -6.99 -6.02 -1.41
C MET A 24 -6.98 -7.31 -0.60
N ARG A 25 -7.60 -8.38 -1.12
CA ARG A 25 -7.62 -9.68 -0.44
C ARG A 25 -6.22 -10.25 -0.25
N VAL A 26 -5.41 -10.28 -1.31
CA VAL A 26 -4.03 -10.80 -1.22
C VAL A 26 -3.20 -9.97 -0.24
N LEU A 27 -3.28 -8.64 -0.31
CA LEU A 27 -2.52 -7.78 0.62
C LEU A 27 -2.96 -7.98 2.09
N ALA A 28 -4.25 -8.15 2.34
CA ALA A 28 -4.76 -8.41 3.69
C ALA A 28 -4.31 -9.78 4.23
N GLU A 29 -4.34 -10.82 3.38
CA GLU A 29 -3.84 -12.16 3.69
C GLU A 29 -2.33 -12.13 4.01
N GLU A 30 -1.53 -11.43 3.21
CA GLU A 30 -0.08 -11.28 3.43
C GLU A 30 0.27 -10.49 4.69
N SER A 31 -0.62 -9.58 5.10
CA SER A 31 -0.40 -8.70 6.26
C SER A 31 -0.89 -9.30 7.59
N ALA A 32 -1.57 -10.46 7.56
CA ALA A 32 -2.24 -11.04 8.73
C ALA A 32 -1.30 -11.40 9.89
N GLY A 33 0.00 -11.57 9.65
CA GLY A 33 1.01 -11.85 10.68
C GLY A 33 1.62 -10.61 11.34
N GLY A 34 1.28 -9.41 10.87
CA GLY A 34 1.83 -8.14 11.35
C GLY A 34 0.80 -7.26 12.05
N ARG A 35 1.22 -6.04 12.41
CA ARG A 35 0.30 -5.00 12.88
C ARG A 35 -0.35 -4.35 11.66
N VAL A 36 -1.66 -4.53 11.50
CA VAL A 36 -2.44 -4.04 10.36
C VAL A 36 -3.73 -3.35 10.82
N GLU A 37 -4.14 -2.29 10.12
CA GLU A 37 -5.45 -1.65 10.25
C GLU A 37 -6.21 -1.73 8.92
N LEU A 38 -7.49 -2.12 8.98
CA LEU A 38 -8.32 -2.46 7.81
C LEU A 38 -9.57 -1.55 7.65
N LEU A 39 -9.57 -0.35 8.26
CA LEU A 39 -10.74 0.53 8.28
C LEU A 39 -11.04 1.18 6.92
N ASP A 40 -10.11 2.01 6.43
CA ASP A 40 -10.29 2.76 5.17
C ASP A 40 -9.61 2.07 3.98
N GLY A 41 -8.64 1.22 4.26
CA GLY A 41 -7.81 0.51 3.30
C GLY A 41 -7.00 -0.54 4.03
N ILE A 42 -5.77 -0.81 3.56
CA ILE A 42 -4.85 -1.70 4.27
C ILE A 42 -3.66 -0.87 4.72
N LYS A 43 -3.60 -0.57 6.02
CA LYS A 43 -2.46 0.10 6.63
C LYS A 43 -1.60 -0.91 7.37
N VAL A 44 -0.37 -1.11 6.91
CA VAL A 44 0.60 -2.03 7.49
C VAL A 44 1.66 -1.24 8.23
N TYR A 45 1.92 -1.61 9.48
CA TYR A 45 2.97 -1.02 10.29
C TYR A 45 4.25 -1.87 10.22
N GLY A 46 5.38 -1.22 9.93
CA GLY A 46 6.72 -1.78 10.04
C GLY A 46 7.45 -1.24 11.28
N GLU A 47 8.73 -1.57 11.41
CA GLU A 47 9.55 -1.13 12.55
C GLU A 47 9.78 0.39 12.58
N SER A 48 9.99 1.00 11.41
CA SER A 48 10.38 2.42 11.27
C SER A 48 9.36 3.25 10.49
N GLY A 49 8.10 2.81 10.43
CA GLY A 49 7.09 3.49 9.63
C GLY A 49 5.84 2.67 9.33
N TRP A 50 5.03 3.16 8.40
CA TRP A 50 3.83 2.48 7.93
C TRP A 50 3.57 2.76 6.45
N VAL A 51 2.79 1.89 5.81
CA VAL A 51 2.28 2.10 4.46
C VAL A 51 0.78 1.84 4.44
N LEU A 52 0.03 2.70 3.77
CA LEU A 52 -1.41 2.61 3.54
C LEU A 52 -1.66 2.39 2.05
N VAL A 53 -2.42 1.35 1.74
CA VAL A 53 -3.02 1.13 0.41
C VAL A 53 -4.50 1.46 0.51
N LEU A 54 -4.91 2.54 -0.15
CA LEU A 54 -6.27 3.06 -0.12
C LEU A 54 -6.92 2.93 -1.51
N PRO A 55 -7.97 2.10 -1.68
CA PRO A 55 -8.73 2.10 -2.93
C PRO A 55 -9.48 3.41 -3.11
N ASP A 56 -9.33 4.03 -4.29
CA ASP A 56 -10.17 5.17 -4.65
C ASP A 56 -11.61 4.71 -4.96
N SER A 57 -12.59 5.50 -4.52
CA SER A 57 -14.02 5.21 -4.66
C SER A 57 -14.63 5.74 -5.97
N VAL A 58 -13.92 6.61 -6.68
CA VAL A 58 -14.36 7.28 -7.91
C VAL A 58 -13.55 6.80 -9.11
N ASP A 59 -12.22 6.76 -8.97
CA ASP A 59 -11.29 6.42 -10.05
C ASP A 59 -10.74 4.99 -9.92
N PRO A 60 -10.36 4.33 -11.03
CA PRO A 60 -9.75 2.99 -11.02
C PRO A 60 -8.28 3.06 -10.58
N VAL A 61 -8.03 3.59 -9.38
CA VAL A 61 -6.69 3.74 -8.80
C VAL A 61 -6.64 3.28 -7.34
N PHE A 62 -5.44 2.97 -6.88
CA PHE A 62 -5.05 2.94 -5.48
C PHE A 62 -4.19 4.17 -5.17
N HIS A 63 -4.39 4.76 -4.00
CA HIS A 63 -3.45 5.69 -3.39
C HIS A 63 -2.58 4.91 -2.41
N VAL A 64 -1.27 4.93 -2.65
CA VAL A 64 -0.27 4.32 -1.77
C VAL A 64 0.45 5.43 -1.04
N VAL A 65 0.34 5.48 0.28
CA VAL A 65 0.96 6.52 1.12
C VAL A 65 1.81 5.83 2.17
N ALA A 66 3.04 6.29 2.38
CA ALA A 66 3.90 5.76 3.43
C ALA A 66 4.53 6.88 4.25
N GLU A 67 4.80 6.56 5.51
CA GLU A 67 5.54 7.40 6.43
C GLU A 67 6.72 6.62 7.00
N SER A 68 7.85 7.30 7.19
CA SER A 68 9.03 6.72 7.85
C SER A 68 9.84 7.79 8.58
N GLU A 69 10.85 7.37 9.35
CA GLU A 69 11.78 8.24 10.08
C GLU A 69 12.71 9.04 9.14
N ASP A 70 12.87 8.59 7.89
CA ASP A 70 13.61 9.29 6.85
C ASP A 70 12.90 9.26 5.48
N ALA A 71 13.32 10.17 4.59
CA ALA A 71 12.70 10.33 3.28
C ALA A 71 12.98 9.18 2.29
N GLU A 72 14.05 8.42 2.49
CA GLU A 72 14.39 7.28 1.64
C GLU A 72 13.51 6.09 2.00
N GLY A 73 13.36 5.80 3.29
CA GLY A 73 12.48 4.75 3.82
C GLY A 73 11.02 4.95 3.40
N ALA A 74 10.51 6.19 3.47
CA ALA A 74 9.15 6.48 3.01
C ALA A 74 8.97 6.18 1.49
N ARG A 75 9.93 6.57 0.66
CA ARG A 75 9.89 6.29 -0.79
C ARG A 75 10.04 4.80 -1.09
N ASP A 76 10.92 4.11 -0.39
CA ASP A 76 11.16 2.67 -0.55
C ASP A 76 9.92 1.86 -0.15
N LEU A 77 9.22 2.23 0.93
CA LEU A 77 7.95 1.62 1.32
C LEU A 77 6.89 1.78 0.22
N VAL A 78 6.72 2.98 -0.34
CA VAL A 78 5.80 3.20 -1.47
C VAL A 78 6.20 2.34 -2.67
N ALA A 79 7.48 2.38 -3.07
CA ALA A 79 7.97 1.67 -4.25
C ALA A 79 7.78 0.15 -4.13
N LYS A 80 8.12 -0.43 -2.96
CA LYS A 80 7.92 -1.86 -2.68
C LYS A 80 6.45 -2.24 -2.74
N THR A 81 5.57 -1.45 -2.12
CA THR A 81 4.13 -1.73 -2.12
C THR A 81 3.53 -1.60 -3.51
N VAL A 82 3.89 -0.57 -4.28
CA VAL A 82 3.47 -0.41 -5.68
C VAL A 82 3.94 -1.59 -6.54
N ALA A 83 5.19 -2.01 -6.40
CA ALA A 83 5.72 -3.17 -7.11
C ALA A 83 4.95 -4.45 -6.76
N ARG A 84 4.59 -4.64 -5.47
CA ARG A 84 3.78 -5.78 -5.03
C ARG A 84 2.39 -5.77 -5.66
N ILE A 85 1.71 -4.62 -5.66
CA ILE A 85 0.37 -4.48 -6.27
C ILE A 85 0.44 -4.83 -7.77
N ARG A 86 1.43 -4.30 -8.50
CA ARG A 86 1.63 -4.61 -9.92
C ARG A 86 1.87 -6.10 -10.17
N ALA A 87 2.62 -6.77 -9.30
CA ALA A 87 2.84 -8.21 -9.38
C ALA A 87 1.54 -9.00 -9.21
N ILE A 88 0.69 -8.63 -8.24
CA ILE A 88 -0.62 -9.27 -8.03
C ILE A 88 -1.53 -9.07 -9.26
N GLN A 89 -1.57 -7.86 -9.82
CA GLN A 89 -2.32 -7.56 -11.04
C GLN A 89 -1.86 -8.42 -12.23
N ALA A 90 -0.55 -8.60 -12.41
CA ALA A 90 0.00 -9.42 -13.47
C ALA A 90 -0.37 -10.91 -13.31
N THR A 91 -0.38 -11.44 -12.09
CA THR A 91 -0.81 -12.82 -11.83
C THR A 91 -2.30 -13.01 -12.13
N ALA A 92 -3.15 -12.07 -11.74
CA ALA A 92 -4.59 -12.13 -12.03
C ALA A 92 -4.88 -12.15 -13.55
N ALA A 93 -4.16 -11.33 -14.32
CA ALA A 93 -4.31 -11.27 -15.77
C ALA A 93 -3.88 -12.57 -16.49
N ALA A 94 -2.94 -13.34 -15.93
CA ALA A 94 -2.46 -14.58 -16.53
C ALA A 94 -3.42 -15.79 -16.33
N VAL A 95 -4.42 -15.66 -15.45
CA VAL A 95 -5.39 -16.72 -15.12
C VAL A 95 -6.78 -16.40 -15.73
N SER A 96 -6.89 -15.29 -16.45
CA SER A 96 -8.08 -14.83 -17.17
C SER A 96 -8.01 -15.22 -18.65
#